data_AF-A0AAJ6GTH7-F1
#
_entry.id   AF-A0AAJ6GTH7-F1
#
_cell.length_a   1.000
_cell.length_b   1.000
_cell.length_c   1.000
_cell.angle_alpha   90.00
_cell.angle_beta   90.00
_cell.angle_gamma   90.00
#
_symmetry.space_group_name_H-M   'P 1'
#
loop_
_entity.id
_entity.type
_entity.pdbx_description
1 polymer ?
#
loop_
_entity_poly.entity_id
_entity_poly.type
_entity_poly.pdbx_seq_one_letter_code
_entity_poly.pdbx_strand_id
1 'polypeptide(L)'
;MHIDFIEVANFRKLLATRIDIAKESTVFVGANNSGKTSAMVALRRFLLDQRDFTINDFTLSHWPVINELGSNWEAESEDGEPIDFDWGSISPSLDVWLQVPDNQLHYVQKILPTLDWDGSAIGVRLRYEPKSPDDFKREYLNARLATKKVMAAALDPDESSEDPFSLWPKSMIEFLSRRLRSVFEVKAYLLDPAMLDDPEDGFANPQALPTDSEPLEGDPFKGLIRIDEISAQRGLGLAASSNADQEDETVQLGKKLSSQLRKYYSQHLDPFDQPEAKDLQALQALHQARVAFGKQLSDSFESALKELETVGYPGLTDPKLKLAADLRPLDALNHGSAVHYEVPTHLAEVGFSNRLPEDSNGLGYQNLVSMVFALMSFRDKWMRVGKASKKTWADDDNIPPLHLVLVEEPEAHLHAQVQQVFIAHAYAVLRKHESLGSLAGYHTQMVVSTHSSHLAHEAEFTSLRYFRRMPVKAIKGSLDSISKCNTLSAVRVCTCQKAINTSVRKSAQCSRSRRGAVKVCARFPGF
;
A
#
# COMPACT_ATOMS: atom_id res chain seq x y z
N MET A 1 -9.65 -17.49 11.46
CA MET A 1 -9.77 -16.07 11.84
C MET A 1 -9.85 -15.25 10.57
N HIS A 2 -10.66 -14.20 10.55
CA HIS A 2 -10.73 -13.24 9.43
C HIS A 2 -11.14 -11.86 9.93
N ILE A 3 -10.87 -10.82 9.15
CA ILE A 3 -11.46 -9.49 9.35
C ILE A 3 -12.90 -9.55 8.85
N ASP A 4 -13.86 -9.20 9.69
CA ASP A 4 -15.27 -9.18 9.32
C ASP A 4 -15.63 -7.83 8.67
N PHE A 5 -15.23 -6.73 9.30
CA PHE A 5 -15.35 -5.39 8.75
C PHE A 5 -14.30 -4.44 9.33
N ILE A 6 -14.18 -3.30 8.69
CA ILE A 6 -13.37 -2.17 9.17
C ILE A 6 -14.21 -0.91 9.22
N GLU A 7 -13.88 0.02 10.11
CA GLU A 7 -14.47 1.35 10.13
C GLU A 7 -13.37 2.40 9.98
N VAL A 8 -13.50 3.26 8.97
CA VAL A 8 -12.57 4.35 8.73
C VAL A 8 -13.23 5.66 9.12
N ALA A 9 -12.59 6.43 9.99
CA ALA A 9 -13.05 7.75 10.37
C ALA A 9 -11.97 8.82 10.16
N ASN A 10 -12.42 10.04 9.89
CA ASN A 10 -11.62 11.25 9.73
C ASN A 10 -10.43 11.16 8.74
N PHE A 11 -10.44 10.20 7.81
CA PHE A 11 -9.35 9.98 6.86
C PHE A 11 -9.70 10.52 5.46
N ARG A 12 -9.04 11.60 5.03
CA ARG A 12 -9.23 12.27 3.73
C ARG A 12 -10.67 12.67 3.42
N LYS A 13 -11.45 11.76 2.80
CA LYS A 13 -12.85 11.97 2.40
C LYS A 13 -13.82 11.03 3.14
N LEU A 14 -13.27 10.14 3.97
CA LEU A 14 -13.99 9.15 4.75
C LEU A 14 -14.14 9.73 6.16
N LEU A 15 -15.29 10.35 6.43
CA LEU A 15 -15.57 10.91 7.75
C LEU A 15 -15.91 9.83 8.77
N ALA A 16 -16.79 8.91 8.39
CA ALA A 16 -17.15 7.73 9.16
C ALA A 16 -17.76 6.71 8.19
N THR A 17 -17.08 5.60 7.94
CA THR A 17 -17.51 4.62 6.93
C THR A 17 -17.15 3.21 7.35
N ARG A 18 -18.14 2.33 7.43
CA ARG A 18 -17.96 0.88 7.61
C ARG A 18 -17.76 0.21 6.25
N ILE A 19 -16.80 -0.70 6.18
CA ILE A 19 -16.50 -1.50 4.99
C ILE A 19 -16.43 -2.96 5.42
N ASP A 20 -17.42 -3.75 5.04
CA ASP A 20 -17.41 -5.18 5.34
C ASP A 20 -16.39 -5.90 4.44
N ILE A 21 -15.59 -6.80 5.00
CA ILE A 21 -14.57 -7.55 4.29
C ILE A 21 -15.06 -9.00 4.13
N ALA A 22 -15.33 -9.39 2.89
CA ALA A 22 -15.74 -10.76 2.61
C ALA A 22 -14.62 -11.77 2.93
N LYS A 23 -15.02 -13.03 3.13
CA LYS A 23 -14.10 -14.11 3.55
C LYS A 23 -13.01 -14.44 2.53
N GLU A 24 -13.26 -14.21 1.24
CA GLU A 24 -12.32 -14.52 0.16
C GLU A 24 -11.85 -13.26 -0.57
N SER A 25 -12.75 -12.62 -1.32
CA SER A 25 -12.43 -11.41 -2.07
C SER A 25 -13.49 -10.35 -1.87
N THR A 26 -13.06 -9.09 -1.76
CA THR A 26 -13.90 -7.89 -1.61
C THR A 26 -13.54 -6.91 -2.71
N VAL A 27 -14.53 -6.36 -3.42
CA VAL A 27 -14.31 -5.51 -4.59
C VAL A 27 -14.91 -4.13 -4.36
N PHE A 28 -14.05 -3.12 -4.29
CA PHE A 28 -14.44 -1.72 -4.15
C PHE A 28 -14.79 -1.14 -5.52
N VAL A 29 -16.04 -0.70 -5.67
CA VAL A 29 -16.59 -0.15 -6.91
C VAL A 29 -17.21 1.22 -6.68
N GLY A 30 -17.18 2.11 -7.69
CA GLY A 30 -17.75 3.45 -7.56
C GLY A 30 -17.20 4.43 -8.59
N ALA A 31 -17.84 5.59 -8.74
CA ALA A 31 -17.36 6.67 -9.63
C ALA A 31 -16.00 7.22 -9.17
N ASN A 32 -15.28 7.99 -10.00
CA ASN A 32 -13.86 8.29 -9.74
C ASN A 32 -13.49 8.75 -8.33
N ASN A 33 -13.50 10.02 -7.99
CA ASN A 33 -13.18 10.54 -6.65
C ASN A 33 -14.20 10.16 -5.52
N SER A 34 -14.63 8.89 -5.42
CA SER A 34 -15.64 8.39 -4.46
C SER A 34 -15.05 7.80 -3.17
N GLY A 35 -13.73 7.86 -2.96
CA GLY A 35 -13.10 7.38 -1.73
C GLY A 35 -12.50 5.97 -1.78
N LYS A 36 -12.57 5.24 -2.92
CA LYS A 36 -11.95 3.90 -3.07
C LYS A 36 -10.45 3.91 -2.77
N THR A 37 -9.70 4.77 -3.47
CA THR A 37 -8.26 4.95 -3.23
C THR A 37 -7.99 5.47 -1.82
N SER A 38 -8.88 6.30 -1.25
CA SER A 38 -8.73 6.75 0.13
C SER A 38 -8.84 5.59 1.13
N ALA A 39 -9.76 4.65 0.91
CA ALA A 39 -9.91 3.46 1.75
C ALA A 39 -8.70 2.52 1.62
N MET A 40 -8.20 2.30 0.40
CA MET A 40 -6.97 1.52 0.18
C MET A 40 -5.76 2.13 0.86
N VAL A 41 -5.59 3.45 0.73
CA VAL A 41 -4.49 4.15 1.39
C VAL A 41 -4.67 4.16 2.92
N ALA A 42 -5.89 4.23 3.45
CA ALA A 42 -6.13 4.10 4.89
C ALA A 42 -5.65 2.73 5.41
N LEU A 43 -6.06 1.64 4.76
CA LEU A 43 -5.61 0.29 5.09
C LEU A 43 -4.08 0.18 5.06
N ARG A 44 -3.44 0.71 4.02
CA ARG A 44 -1.98 0.73 3.91
C ARG A 44 -1.33 1.53 5.04
N ARG A 45 -1.80 2.75 5.32
CA ARG A 45 -1.20 3.66 6.31
C ARG A 45 -1.33 3.11 7.73
N PHE A 46 -2.48 2.57 8.09
CA PHE A 46 -2.68 2.04 9.44
C PHE A 46 -2.05 0.66 9.66
N LEU A 47 -2.08 -0.21 8.66
CA LEU A 47 -1.72 -1.62 8.86
C LEU A 47 -0.35 -2.02 8.26
N LEU A 48 0.24 -1.21 7.36
CA LEU A 48 1.49 -1.55 6.68
C LEU A 48 2.59 -0.50 6.91
N ASP A 49 2.31 0.78 6.63
CA ASP A 49 3.28 1.89 6.66
C ASP A 49 2.83 3.04 7.59
N GLN A 50 2.83 2.81 8.91
CA GLN A 50 2.39 3.80 9.92
C GLN A 50 3.24 5.08 9.99
N ARG A 51 4.40 5.12 9.33
CA ARG A 51 5.30 6.30 9.31
C ARG A 51 5.02 7.27 8.17
N ASP A 52 4.24 6.85 7.19
CA ASP A 52 4.05 7.60 5.96
C ASP A 52 2.83 8.55 5.98
N PHE A 53 2.20 8.72 7.14
CA PHE A 53 1.13 9.70 7.30
C PHE A 53 1.61 11.11 6.92
N THR A 54 0.70 11.85 6.32
CA THR A 54 0.88 13.24 5.90
C THR A 54 -0.31 14.06 6.38
N ILE A 55 -0.17 15.38 6.44
CA ILE A 55 -1.28 16.26 6.85
C ILE A 55 -2.49 16.15 5.90
N ASN A 56 -2.24 15.76 4.64
CA ASN A 56 -3.27 15.52 3.63
C ASN A 56 -4.08 14.24 3.88
N ASP A 57 -3.69 13.40 4.86
CA ASP A 57 -4.45 12.23 5.28
C ASP A 57 -5.54 12.59 6.29
N PHE A 58 -5.41 13.73 6.99
CA PHE A 58 -6.50 14.31 7.76
C PHE A 58 -7.62 14.80 6.84
N THR A 59 -8.85 14.72 7.31
CA THR A 59 -9.97 15.27 6.55
C THR A 59 -9.85 16.79 6.45
N LEU A 60 -9.97 17.32 5.23
CA LEU A 60 -9.77 18.74 4.95
C LEU A 60 -10.71 19.67 5.74
N SER A 61 -11.93 19.22 6.08
CA SER A 61 -12.86 20.00 6.91
C SER A 61 -12.37 20.24 8.33
N HIS A 62 -11.40 19.45 8.80
CA HIS A 62 -10.82 19.58 10.14
C HIS A 62 -9.63 20.54 10.18
N TRP A 63 -9.09 20.95 9.01
CA TRP A 63 -7.95 21.85 8.95
C TRP A 63 -8.21 23.23 9.59
N PRO A 64 -9.39 23.86 9.43
CA PRO A 64 -9.71 25.08 10.16
C PRO A 64 -9.67 24.88 11.68
N VAL A 65 -10.25 23.79 12.18
CA VAL A 65 -10.26 23.45 13.62
C VAL A 65 -8.84 23.28 14.16
N ILE A 66 -7.95 22.63 13.40
CA ILE A 66 -6.54 22.46 13.77
C ILE A 66 -5.80 23.81 13.81
N ASN A 67 -6.10 24.73 12.89
CA ASN A 67 -5.52 26.07 12.91
C ASN A 67 -6.08 26.94 14.05
N GLU A 68 -7.36 26.81 14.38
CA GLU A 68 -7.98 27.45 15.53
C GLU A 68 -7.34 26.96 16.83
N LEU A 69 -7.08 25.66 16.97
CA LEU A 69 -6.35 25.10 18.11
C LEU A 69 -4.97 25.75 18.27
N GLY A 70 -4.19 25.85 17.19
CA GLY A 70 -2.89 26.52 17.23
C GLY A 70 -2.98 28.02 17.60
N SER A 71 -3.99 28.71 17.07
CA SER A 71 -4.24 30.12 17.39
C SER A 71 -4.61 30.31 18.86
N ASN A 72 -5.41 29.38 19.41
CA ASN A 72 -5.79 29.39 20.82
C ASN A 72 -4.57 29.15 21.72
N TRP A 73 -3.69 28.20 21.38
CA TRP A 73 -2.44 27.99 22.12
C TRP A 73 -1.50 29.20 22.10
N GLU A 74 -1.50 29.98 21.02
CA GLU A 74 -0.73 31.23 20.96
C GLU A 74 -1.32 32.37 21.79
N ALA A 75 -2.65 32.38 21.98
CA ALA A 75 -3.36 33.38 22.77
C ALA A 75 -3.39 33.04 24.27
N GLU A 76 -3.18 31.77 24.61
CA GLU A 76 -3.08 31.27 25.97
C GLU A 76 -1.87 31.90 26.68
N SER A 77 -2.13 32.54 27.81
CA SER A 77 -1.08 33.08 28.69
C SER A 77 -0.43 31.92 29.48
N GLU A 78 0.82 32.07 29.94
CA GLU A 78 1.51 31.05 30.78
C GLU A 78 0.72 30.64 32.04
N ASP A 79 -0.28 31.44 32.46
CA ASP A 79 -1.14 31.23 33.64
C ASP A 79 -2.55 30.65 33.32
N GLY A 80 -2.84 30.27 32.07
CA GLY A 80 -4.15 29.71 31.66
C GLY A 80 -4.34 28.24 32.05
N GLU A 81 -5.58 27.81 32.31
CA GLU A 81 -5.91 26.38 32.40
C GLU A 81 -5.63 25.70 31.06
N PRO A 82 -4.95 24.53 31.05
CA PRO A 82 -4.62 23.85 29.80
C PRO A 82 -5.88 23.53 29.03
N ILE A 83 -5.96 24.03 27.79
CA ILE A 83 -7.06 23.71 26.87
C ILE A 83 -6.99 22.22 26.54
N ASP A 84 -7.86 21.43 27.16
CA ASP A 84 -8.08 20.04 26.79
C ASP A 84 -8.78 20.00 25.43
N PHE A 85 -8.24 19.21 24.51
CA PHE A 85 -8.73 19.11 23.14
C PHE A 85 -8.96 17.65 22.78
N ASP A 86 -10.21 17.33 22.41
CA ASP A 86 -10.57 15.99 21.97
C ASP A 86 -10.04 15.69 20.57
N TRP A 87 -8.83 15.12 20.53
CA TRP A 87 -8.22 14.60 19.30
C TRP A 87 -9.07 13.50 18.65
N GLY A 88 -9.90 12.76 19.40
CA GLY A 88 -10.77 11.72 18.88
C GLY A 88 -11.74 12.23 17.80
N SER A 89 -12.17 13.49 17.91
CA SER A 89 -13.10 14.10 16.97
C SER A 89 -12.53 14.38 15.58
N ILE A 90 -11.21 14.60 15.47
CA ILE A 90 -10.55 15.03 14.22
C ILE A 90 -9.46 14.08 13.71
N SER A 91 -8.89 13.25 14.59
CA SER A 91 -7.80 12.36 14.25
C SER A 91 -8.29 11.23 13.35
N PRO A 92 -7.55 10.89 12.29
CA PRO A 92 -7.83 9.71 11.50
C PRO A 92 -7.79 8.44 12.37
N SER A 93 -8.77 7.57 12.18
CA SER A 93 -8.81 6.27 12.84
C SER A 93 -9.26 5.15 11.92
N LEU A 94 -8.81 3.94 12.23
CA LEU A 94 -9.20 2.68 11.62
C LEU A 94 -9.56 1.68 12.71
N ASP A 95 -10.82 1.24 12.73
CA ASP A 95 -11.27 0.15 13.57
C ASP A 95 -11.24 -1.14 12.75
N VAL A 96 -10.65 -2.19 13.32
CA VAL A 96 -10.59 -3.51 12.69
C VAL A 96 -11.30 -4.50 13.60
N TRP A 97 -12.33 -5.14 13.06
CA TRP A 97 -13.12 -6.14 13.77
C TRP A 97 -12.79 -7.53 13.24
N LEU A 98 -12.30 -8.39 14.12
CA LEU A 98 -11.84 -9.74 13.83
C LEU A 98 -12.85 -10.77 14.35
N GLN A 99 -13.17 -11.74 13.51
CA GLN A 99 -13.84 -12.96 13.94
C GLN A 99 -12.80 -14.07 14.13
N VAL A 100 -12.60 -14.47 15.37
CA VAL A 100 -11.61 -15.49 15.77
C VAL A 100 -12.34 -16.77 16.17
N PRO A 101 -11.98 -17.95 15.64
CA PRO A 101 -12.50 -19.21 16.13
C PRO A 101 -11.76 -19.67 17.40
N ASP A 102 -12.41 -20.44 18.26
CA ASP A 102 -11.87 -20.89 19.57
C ASP A 102 -10.50 -21.58 19.45
N ASN A 103 -10.28 -22.33 18.37
CA ASN A 103 -9.02 -23.03 18.12
C ASN A 103 -7.83 -22.11 17.78
N GLN A 104 -8.06 -20.80 17.61
CA GLN A 104 -7.05 -19.80 17.27
C GLN A 104 -6.90 -18.72 18.34
N LEU A 105 -7.54 -18.87 19.50
CA LEU A 105 -7.49 -17.90 20.59
C LEU A 105 -6.06 -17.59 21.09
N HIS A 106 -5.17 -18.58 21.01
CA HIS A 106 -3.77 -18.43 21.40
C HIS A 106 -3.03 -17.33 20.62
N TYR A 107 -3.45 -17.00 19.41
CA TYR A 107 -2.86 -15.91 18.63
C TYR A 107 -3.24 -14.54 19.18
N VAL A 108 -4.48 -14.37 19.65
CA VAL A 108 -5.07 -13.05 19.98
C VAL A 108 -5.06 -12.72 21.48
N GLN A 109 -4.30 -13.46 22.29
CA GLN A 109 -4.26 -13.29 23.76
C GLN A 109 -4.01 -11.85 24.20
N LYS A 110 -3.18 -11.10 23.46
CA LYS A 110 -2.82 -9.70 23.78
C LYS A 110 -3.94 -8.70 23.50
N ILE A 111 -4.95 -9.08 22.72
CA ILE A 111 -6.04 -8.21 22.28
C ILE A 111 -7.42 -8.72 22.72
N LEU A 112 -7.46 -9.72 23.63
CA LEU A 112 -8.72 -10.19 24.19
C LEU A 112 -9.29 -9.14 25.16
N PRO A 113 -10.56 -8.73 25.00
CA PRO A 113 -11.16 -7.70 25.85
C PRO A 113 -11.41 -8.20 27.27
N THR A 114 -11.76 -9.48 27.44
CA THR A 114 -12.07 -10.10 28.73
C THR A 114 -11.48 -11.52 28.81
N LEU A 115 -11.23 -11.99 30.04
CA LEU A 115 -10.76 -13.37 30.30
C LEU A 115 -11.88 -14.41 30.03
N ASP A 116 -13.13 -14.02 30.28
CA ASP A 116 -14.34 -14.82 30.02
C ASP A 116 -14.95 -14.47 28.65
N TRP A 117 -14.13 -14.50 27.60
CA TRP A 117 -14.58 -14.19 26.25
C TRP A 117 -15.53 -15.28 25.72
N ASP A 118 -16.69 -14.87 25.21
CA ASP A 118 -17.83 -15.72 24.84
C ASP A 118 -17.89 -16.09 23.35
N GLY A 119 -16.89 -15.68 22.56
CA GLY A 119 -16.89 -15.84 21.11
C GLY A 119 -17.29 -14.57 20.34
N SER A 120 -17.52 -13.45 21.01
CA SER A 120 -17.84 -12.16 20.38
C SER A 120 -16.72 -11.65 19.45
N ALA A 121 -17.04 -10.80 18.48
CA ALA A 121 -16.00 -10.18 17.64
C ALA A 121 -14.96 -9.42 18.49
N ILE A 122 -13.70 -9.43 18.08
CA ILE A 122 -12.62 -8.68 18.74
C ILE A 122 -12.36 -7.41 17.94
N GLY A 123 -12.58 -6.25 18.54
CA GLY A 123 -12.36 -4.95 17.92
C GLY A 123 -11.11 -4.27 18.44
N VAL A 124 -10.31 -3.72 17.53
CA VAL A 124 -9.16 -2.87 17.87
C VAL A 124 -9.20 -1.60 17.03
N ARG A 125 -9.10 -0.44 17.68
CA ARG A 125 -9.01 0.87 17.03
C ARG A 125 -7.57 1.32 16.94
N LEU A 126 -7.13 1.65 15.74
CA LEU A 126 -5.87 2.36 15.48
C LEU A 126 -6.20 3.84 15.24
N ARG A 127 -5.69 4.73 16.10
CA ARG A 127 -5.92 6.19 15.99
C ARG A 127 -4.59 6.91 15.81
N TYR A 128 -4.52 7.82 14.84
CA TYR A 128 -3.34 8.63 14.59
C TYR A 128 -3.42 9.95 15.35
N GLU A 129 -2.67 10.07 16.44
CA GLU A 129 -2.78 11.16 17.41
C GLU A 129 -1.41 11.62 17.93
N PRO A 130 -1.34 12.77 18.64
CA PRO A 130 -0.09 13.22 19.24
C PRO A 130 0.47 12.18 20.22
N LYS A 131 1.79 11.97 20.18
CA LYS A 131 2.51 11.14 21.17
C LYS A 131 2.25 11.65 22.59
N SER A 132 2.51 12.94 22.77
CA SER A 132 2.32 13.71 23.99
C SER A 132 1.72 15.07 23.60
N PRO A 133 0.48 15.38 24.01
CA PRO A 133 -0.15 16.66 23.71
C PRO A 133 0.66 17.86 24.19
N ASP A 134 1.29 17.75 25.37
CA ASP A 134 2.08 18.82 25.97
C ASP A 134 3.37 19.09 25.21
N ASP A 135 4.08 18.03 24.82
CA ASP A 135 5.31 18.16 24.02
C ASP A 135 5.03 18.75 22.65
N PHE A 136 3.91 18.33 22.04
CA PHE A 136 3.45 18.89 20.78
C PHE A 136 3.17 20.39 20.90
N LYS A 137 2.38 20.80 21.91
CA LYS A 137 2.07 22.21 22.18
C LYS A 137 3.36 23.02 22.33
N ARG A 138 4.31 22.53 23.12
CA ARG A 138 5.60 23.17 23.35
C ARG A 138 6.45 23.30 22.08
N GLU A 139 6.55 22.25 21.27
CA GLU A 139 7.33 22.29 20.02
C GLU A 139 6.74 23.30 19.01
N TYR A 140 5.40 23.32 18.88
CA TYR A 140 4.71 24.28 18.04
C TYR A 140 4.93 25.73 18.49
N LEU A 141 4.71 26.02 19.78
CA LEU A 141 4.89 27.37 20.33
C LEU A 141 6.33 27.85 20.18
N ASN A 142 7.31 26.99 20.43
CA ASN A 142 8.73 27.32 20.22
C ASN A 142 9.02 27.70 18.76
N ALA A 143 8.52 26.93 17.79
CA ALA A 143 8.68 27.26 16.38
C ALA A 143 8.03 28.60 16.02
N ARG A 144 6.80 28.85 16.50
CA ARG A 144 6.06 30.09 16.24
C ARG A 144 6.71 31.31 16.89
N LEU A 145 7.17 31.21 18.13
CA LEU A 145 7.88 32.29 18.82
C LEU A 145 9.21 32.62 18.14
N ALA A 146 9.97 31.62 17.69
CA ALA A 146 11.20 31.85 16.92
C ALA A 146 10.92 32.61 15.63
N THR A 147 9.88 32.21 14.88
CA THR A 147 9.46 32.87 13.65
C THR A 147 9.00 34.31 13.90
N LYS A 148 8.17 34.56 14.93
CA LYS A 148 7.74 35.92 15.31
C LYS A 148 8.91 36.81 15.70
N LYS A 149 9.90 36.28 16.45
CA LYS A 149 11.11 37.03 16.85
C LYS A 149 11.93 37.48 15.64
N VAL A 150 12.13 36.61 14.65
CA VAL A 150 12.89 36.94 13.42
C VAL A 150 12.11 37.92 12.54
N MET A 151 10.80 37.70 12.37
CA MET A 151 9.96 38.60 11.59
C MET A 151 9.86 40.00 12.20
N ALA A 152 9.80 40.11 13.54
CA ALA A 152 9.80 41.40 14.23
C ALA A 152 11.13 42.17 14.10
N ALA A 153 12.23 41.48 13.81
CA ALA A 153 13.54 42.09 13.58
C ALA A 153 13.75 42.54 12.12
N ALA A 154 12.88 42.13 11.19
CA ALA A 154 12.91 42.58 9.80
C ALA A 154 12.20 43.93 9.66
N LEU A 155 12.94 44.96 9.20
CA LEU A 155 12.55 46.37 9.26
C LEU A 155 11.61 46.87 8.14
N ASP A 156 11.24 46.04 7.17
CA ASP A 156 10.32 46.44 6.08
C ASP A 156 9.38 45.28 5.69
N PRO A 157 8.13 45.26 6.17
CA PRO A 157 7.10 44.40 5.60
C PRO A 157 6.60 45.04 4.30
N ASP A 158 6.86 44.41 3.15
CA ASP A 158 6.19 44.70 1.89
C ASP A 158 4.68 44.37 2.03
N GLU A 159 3.91 45.30 2.59
CA GLU A 159 2.46 45.16 2.84
C GLU A 159 1.62 45.24 1.54
N SER A 160 2.23 45.51 0.40
CA SER A 160 1.55 45.75 -0.89
C SER A 160 1.63 44.59 -1.89
N SER A 161 1.68 43.33 -1.42
CA SER A 161 1.55 42.15 -2.29
C SER A 161 0.42 41.22 -1.81
N GLU A 162 -0.26 40.55 -2.74
CA GLU A 162 -1.38 39.63 -2.44
C GLU A 162 -0.97 38.40 -1.60
N ASP A 163 0.34 38.13 -1.44
CA ASP A 163 0.89 37.06 -0.59
C ASP A 163 2.15 37.58 0.17
N PRO A 164 1.98 38.17 1.37
CA PRO A 164 3.08 38.78 2.10
C PRO A 164 4.13 37.75 2.52
N PHE A 165 5.41 38.13 2.39
CA PHE A 165 6.52 37.29 2.80
C PHE A 165 6.38 36.90 4.27
N SER A 166 6.43 35.60 4.53
CA SER A 166 6.28 35.06 5.88
C SER A 166 7.09 33.79 6.02
N LEU A 167 7.80 33.71 7.15
CA LEU A 167 8.65 32.58 7.49
C LEU A 167 7.80 31.41 8.02
N TRP A 168 8.29 30.19 7.80
CA TRP A 168 7.68 28.98 8.34
C TRP A 168 7.81 28.94 9.88
N PRO A 169 6.80 28.43 10.62
CA PRO A 169 5.45 28.08 10.18
C PRO A 169 4.47 29.26 10.28
N LYS A 170 3.65 29.49 9.24
CA LYS A 170 2.57 30.49 9.25
C LYS A 170 1.36 30.05 10.08
N SER A 171 1.04 28.76 10.04
CA SER A 171 -0.12 28.14 10.71
C SER A 171 0.21 26.77 11.29
N MET A 172 -0.71 26.21 12.10
CA MET A 172 -0.57 24.87 12.67
C MET A 172 -0.44 23.79 11.58
N ILE A 173 -1.26 23.87 10.54
CA ILE A 173 -1.21 22.95 9.40
C ILE A 173 0.16 22.99 8.70
N GLU A 174 0.75 24.18 8.53
CA GLU A 174 2.07 24.29 7.91
C GLU A 174 3.17 23.73 8.80
N PHE A 175 3.07 23.90 10.12
CA PHE A 175 3.95 23.24 11.08
C PHE A 175 3.87 21.70 10.93
N LEU A 176 2.65 21.17 10.98
CA LEU A 176 2.39 19.73 10.83
C LEU A 176 2.84 19.21 9.47
N SER A 177 2.74 19.99 8.39
CA SER A 177 3.22 19.56 7.06
C SER A 177 4.68 19.09 7.05
N ARG A 178 5.53 19.60 7.96
CA ARG A 178 6.95 19.21 8.10
C ARG A 178 7.25 18.35 9.32
N ARG A 179 6.47 18.48 10.41
CA ARG A 179 6.77 17.88 11.73
C ARG A 179 5.75 16.83 12.18
N LEU A 180 4.70 16.53 11.40
CA LEU A 180 3.67 15.55 11.78
C LEU A 180 4.27 14.20 12.20
N ARG A 181 5.23 13.67 11.43
CA ARG A 181 5.84 12.35 11.67
C ARG A 181 6.68 12.27 12.96
N SER A 182 7.24 13.38 13.43
CA SER A 182 7.99 13.39 14.69
C SER A 182 7.07 13.42 15.90
N VAL A 183 5.93 14.11 15.76
CA VAL A 183 5.03 14.44 16.87
C VAL A 183 3.87 13.45 17.03
N PHE A 184 3.40 12.83 15.95
CA PHE A 184 2.25 11.92 15.95
C PHE A 184 2.69 10.46 15.82
N GLU A 185 1.87 9.57 16.35
CA GLU A 185 1.99 8.13 16.18
C GLU A 185 0.62 7.45 16.11
N VAL A 186 0.60 6.20 15.65
CA VAL A 186 -0.60 5.37 15.70
C VAL A 186 -0.64 4.70 17.07
N LYS A 187 -1.71 4.96 17.83
CA LYS A 187 -2.00 4.28 19.08
C LYS A 187 -3.16 3.30 18.89
N ALA A 188 -3.07 2.14 19.54
CA ALA A 188 -4.05 1.08 19.44
C ALA A 188 -4.91 1.01 20.71
N TYR A 189 -6.21 0.84 20.59
CA TYR A 189 -7.15 0.74 21.70
C TYR A 189 -8.05 -0.48 21.52
N LEU A 190 -8.38 -1.15 22.62
CA LEU A 190 -9.38 -2.21 22.62
C LEU A 190 -10.79 -1.62 22.55
N LEU A 191 -11.64 -2.28 21.77
CA LEU A 191 -13.03 -1.88 21.58
C LEU A 191 -13.95 -2.87 22.30
N ASP A 192 -15.05 -2.36 22.85
CA ASP A 192 -16.07 -3.19 23.48
C ASP A 192 -17.04 -3.71 22.40
N PRO A 193 -17.18 -5.03 22.23
CA PRO A 193 -18.13 -5.62 21.29
C PRO A 193 -19.59 -5.29 21.61
N ALA A 194 -19.93 -5.01 22.87
CA ALA A 194 -21.30 -4.66 23.29
C ALA A 194 -21.72 -3.24 22.86
N MET A 195 -20.75 -2.36 22.61
CA MET A 195 -20.98 -0.98 22.14
C MET A 195 -20.91 -0.85 20.61
N LEU A 196 -20.94 -1.98 19.90
CA LEU A 196 -20.91 -1.99 18.44
C LEU A 196 -22.30 -1.63 17.87
N ASP A 197 -22.39 -0.47 17.23
CA ASP A 197 -23.60 -0.03 16.53
C ASP A 197 -23.56 -0.38 15.03
N ASP A 198 -24.73 -0.65 14.45
CA ASP A 198 -24.86 -0.80 13.00
C ASP A 198 -24.86 0.57 12.28
N PRO A 199 -24.31 0.65 11.05
CA PRO A 199 -24.25 1.90 10.32
C PRO A 199 -25.64 2.43 9.90
N GLU A 200 -25.93 3.68 10.26
CA GLU A 200 -27.16 4.38 9.88
C GLU A 200 -26.99 5.15 8.56
N ASP A 201 -27.84 4.88 7.57
CA ASP A 201 -27.79 5.50 6.24
C ASP A 201 -26.41 5.46 5.55
N GLY A 202 -25.60 4.45 5.86
CA GLY A 202 -24.24 4.26 5.32
C GLY A 202 -23.17 5.16 5.96
N PHE A 203 -23.47 5.80 7.10
CA PHE A 203 -22.46 6.32 8.00
C PHE A 203 -22.18 5.29 9.09
N ALA A 204 -20.91 5.02 9.36
CA ALA A 204 -20.55 4.28 10.57
C ALA A 204 -20.82 5.16 11.79
N ASN A 205 -21.12 4.52 12.92
CA ASN A 205 -21.10 5.16 14.23
C ASN A 205 -20.00 4.50 15.06
N PRO A 206 -18.71 4.85 14.84
CA PRO A 206 -17.63 4.25 15.59
C PRO A 206 -17.81 4.55 17.07
N GLN A 207 -17.70 3.52 17.93
CA GLN A 207 -17.92 3.68 19.36
C GLN A 207 -16.99 4.76 19.95
N ALA A 208 -17.46 5.52 20.94
CA ALA A 208 -16.60 6.44 21.67
C ALA A 208 -15.64 5.65 22.56
N LEU A 209 -14.38 6.08 22.63
CA LEU A 209 -13.44 5.53 23.60
C LEU A 209 -13.72 6.18 24.98
N PRO A 210 -13.79 5.39 26.07
CA PRO A 210 -13.77 5.94 27.42
C PRO A 210 -12.56 6.85 27.65
N THR A 211 -12.74 7.93 28.42
CA THR A 211 -11.69 8.92 28.71
C THR A 211 -10.45 8.33 29.37
N ASP A 212 -10.60 7.22 30.10
CA ASP A 212 -9.51 6.52 30.80
C ASP A 212 -8.91 5.36 29.99
N SER A 213 -9.21 5.26 28.69
CA SER A 213 -8.69 4.19 27.83
C SER A 213 -7.18 4.32 27.60
N GLU A 214 -6.41 3.37 28.11
CA GLU A 214 -4.97 3.31 27.84
C GLU A 214 -4.67 2.64 26.49
N PRO A 215 -3.69 3.15 25.72
CA PRO A 215 -3.28 2.53 24.47
C PRO A 215 -2.51 1.23 24.72
N LEU A 216 -2.66 0.25 23.82
CA LEU A 216 -1.87 -0.97 23.81
C LEU A 216 -0.41 -0.68 23.46
N GLU A 217 0.50 -1.43 24.09
CA GLU A 217 1.93 -1.36 23.79
C GLU A 217 2.25 -2.06 22.45
N GLY A 218 2.77 -1.29 21.50
CA GLY A 218 3.24 -1.79 20.21
C GLY A 218 2.13 -2.04 19.19
N ASP A 219 2.44 -2.79 18.14
CA ASP A 219 1.49 -3.10 17.07
C ASP A 219 0.64 -4.34 17.44
N PRO A 220 -0.68 -4.17 17.66
CA PRO A 220 -1.57 -5.26 18.07
C PRO A 220 -1.71 -6.35 17.01
N PHE A 221 -1.46 -6.05 15.73
CA PHE A 221 -1.62 -7.00 14.62
C PHE A 221 -0.32 -7.68 14.20
N LYS A 222 0.79 -7.34 14.85
CA LYS A 222 2.09 -7.97 14.58
C LYS A 222 2.01 -9.46 14.87
N GLY A 223 2.32 -10.28 13.85
CA GLY A 223 2.21 -11.73 13.94
C GLY A 223 0.79 -12.29 13.78
N LEU A 224 -0.25 -11.44 13.71
CA LEU A 224 -1.64 -11.84 13.45
C LEU A 224 -2.01 -11.73 11.97
N ILE A 225 -1.63 -10.60 11.36
CA ILE A 225 -2.04 -10.24 10.00
C ILE A 225 -0.79 -10.00 9.16
N ARG A 226 -0.60 -10.81 8.13
CA ARG A 226 0.33 -10.54 7.04
C ARG A 226 -0.37 -9.65 6.02
N ILE A 227 0.27 -8.57 5.58
CA ILE A 227 -0.31 -7.67 4.57
C ILE A 227 0.67 -7.50 3.42
N ASP A 228 0.16 -7.61 2.19
CA ASP A 228 0.91 -7.35 0.97
C ASP A 228 0.04 -6.55 -0.02
N GLU A 229 0.67 -5.68 -0.83
CA GLU A 229 -0.02 -4.75 -1.73
C GLU A 229 0.55 -4.80 -3.15
N ILE A 230 -0.35 -4.71 -4.13
CA ILE A 230 -0.06 -4.35 -5.52
C ILE A 230 -0.70 -2.98 -5.80
N SER A 231 0.13 -1.94 -5.83
CA SER A 231 -0.32 -0.56 -6.12
C SER A 231 -0.64 -0.35 -7.60
N ALA A 232 -1.46 0.67 -7.90
CA ALA A 232 -1.88 0.97 -9.28
C ALA A 232 -0.69 1.34 -10.20
N GLN A 233 -0.66 0.81 -11.42
CA GLN A 233 0.34 1.16 -12.42
C GLN A 233 -0.04 2.46 -13.14
N ARG A 234 0.63 3.57 -12.77
CA ARG A 234 0.38 4.91 -13.34
C ARG A 234 1.40 5.35 -14.40
N GLY A 235 2.31 4.48 -14.82
CA GLY A 235 3.36 4.79 -15.80
C GLY A 235 3.10 4.17 -17.17
N LEU A 236 3.20 4.98 -18.24
CA LEU A 236 3.37 4.45 -19.60
C LEU A 236 4.79 3.86 -19.67
N GLY A 237 4.90 2.56 -19.97
CA GLY A 237 6.11 1.73 -19.86
C GLY A 237 7.30 2.08 -20.77
N LEU A 238 7.65 3.35 -20.89
CA LEU A 238 8.95 3.77 -21.40
C LEU A 238 9.88 3.96 -20.21
N ALA A 239 10.80 3.02 -20.03
CA ALA A 239 11.99 3.23 -19.23
C ALA A 239 12.73 4.44 -19.80
N ALA A 240 12.56 5.61 -19.19
CA ALA A 240 13.49 6.71 -19.39
C ALA A 240 14.83 6.21 -18.84
N SER A 241 15.73 5.82 -19.74
CA SER A 241 17.15 5.65 -19.48
C SER A 241 17.70 6.99 -18.97
N SER A 242 17.57 7.21 -17.66
CA SER A 242 18.27 8.25 -16.94
C SER A 242 19.31 7.56 -16.10
N ASN A 243 20.56 7.63 -16.57
CA ASN A 243 21.72 7.43 -15.74
C ASN A 243 21.66 8.48 -14.63
N ALA A 244 21.30 8.04 -13.42
CA ALA A 244 21.55 8.78 -12.19
C ALA A 244 21.82 7.75 -11.11
N ASP A 245 23.11 7.61 -10.77
CA ASP A 245 23.59 6.95 -9.56
C ASP A 245 23.05 7.69 -8.34
N GLN A 246 21.82 7.39 -7.93
CA GLN A 246 21.33 7.64 -6.59
C GLN A 246 20.53 6.43 -6.12
N GLU A 247 21.13 5.71 -5.16
CA GLU A 247 20.48 4.71 -4.33
C GLU A 247 19.41 5.40 -3.47
N ASP A 248 18.23 5.67 -4.05
CA ASP A 248 17.02 6.00 -3.29
C ASP A 248 15.87 5.09 -3.77
N GLU A 249 15.48 4.15 -2.91
CA GLU A 249 14.50 3.07 -3.12
C GLU A 249 13.04 3.51 -3.34
N THR A 250 12.74 4.77 -3.66
CA THR A 250 11.37 5.31 -3.51
C THR A 250 10.69 5.83 -4.77
N VAL A 251 11.07 5.37 -5.97
CA VAL A 251 10.30 5.69 -7.18
C VAL A 251 9.80 4.42 -7.86
N GLN A 252 8.55 4.03 -7.53
CA GLN A 252 7.78 2.94 -8.12
C GLN A 252 7.38 3.23 -9.59
N LEU A 253 8.34 3.43 -10.49
CA LEU A 253 8.11 3.28 -11.93
C LEU A 253 8.16 1.79 -12.28
N GLY A 254 7.17 1.31 -13.04
CA GLY A 254 6.86 -0.09 -13.36
C GLY A 254 8.03 -1.08 -13.20
N LYS A 255 7.97 -1.92 -12.16
CA LYS A 255 8.98 -2.94 -11.90
C LYS A 255 9.11 -3.84 -13.13
N LYS A 256 10.26 -3.78 -13.81
CA LYS A 256 10.61 -4.72 -14.89
C LYS A 256 10.48 -6.15 -14.38
N LEU A 257 10.02 -7.09 -15.21
CA LEU A 257 9.79 -8.47 -14.77
C LEU A 257 11.09 -9.12 -14.30
N SER A 258 12.20 -8.79 -14.98
CA SER A 258 13.58 -9.08 -14.55
C SER A 258 13.84 -8.75 -13.08
N SER A 259 13.45 -7.56 -12.60
CA SER A 259 13.66 -7.13 -11.21
C SER A 259 12.85 -7.96 -10.19
N GLN A 260 11.63 -8.37 -10.55
CA GLN A 260 10.79 -9.20 -9.69
C GLN A 260 11.29 -10.64 -9.61
N LEU A 261 11.68 -11.21 -10.76
CA LEU A 261 12.29 -12.54 -10.82
C LEU A 261 13.60 -12.59 -10.04
N ARG A 262 14.43 -11.54 -10.14
CA ARG A 262 15.64 -11.42 -9.33
C ARG A 262 15.33 -11.45 -7.84
N LYS A 263 14.36 -10.65 -7.39
CA LYS A 263 13.93 -10.62 -5.98
C LYS A 263 13.40 -11.97 -5.52
N TYR A 264 12.63 -12.65 -6.36
CA TYR A 264 12.14 -14.00 -6.06
C TYR A 264 13.29 -15.01 -5.97
N TYR A 265 14.24 -14.95 -6.90
CA TYR A 265 15.41 -15.83 -6.91
C TYR A 265 16.27 -15.62 -5.66
N SER A 266 16.61 -14.38 -5.31
CA SER A 266 17.41 -14.08 -4.13
C SER A 266 16.74 -14.52 -2.83
N GLN A 267 15.42 -14.42 -2.75
CA GLN A 267 14.68 -14.75 -1.53
C GLN A 267 14.40 -16.24 -1.34
N HIS A 268 14.16 -16.97 -2.44
CA HIS A 268 13.64 -18.34 -2.36
C HIS A 268 14.57 -19.40 -2.96
N LEU A 269 15.43 -19.04 -3.91
CA LEU A 269 16.18 -19.99 -4.74
C LEU A 269 17.70 -19.87 -4.60
N ASP A 270 18.24 -18.77 -4.07
CA ASP A 270 19.69 -18.49 -4.09
C ASP A 270 20.56 -19.64 -3.54
N PRO A 271 21.35 -20.31 -4.39
CA PRO A 271 22.26 -21.39 -4.01
C PRO A 271 23.38 -20.99 -3.04
N PHE A 272 23.77 -19.71 -3.00
CA PHE A 272 24.94 -19.29 -2.26
C PHE A 272 24.69 -19.09 -0.77
N ASP A 273 23.47 -18.72 -0.37
CA ASP A 273 23.12 -18.53 1.04
C ASP A 273 22.97 -19.88 1.76
N GLN A 274 22.25 -20.83 1.15
CA GLN A 274 22.01 -22.17 1.70
C GLN A 274 22.02 -23.21 0.57
N PRO A 275 23.17 -23.84 0.29
CA PRO A 275 23.28 -24.78 -0.82
C PRO A 275 22.54 -26.09 -0.53
N GLU A 276 21.76 -26.57 -1.50
CA GLU A 276 21.12 -27.88 -1.45
C GLU A 276 21.81 -28.90 -2.38
N ALA A 277 21.56 -30.19 -2.17
CA ALA A 277 22.13 -31.24 -3.03
C ALA A 277 21.75 -31.07 -4.52
N LYS A 278 20.57 -30.49 -4.80
CA LYS A 278 20.12 -30.15 -6.16
C LYS A 278 20.91 -29.00 -6.79
N ASP A 279 21.49 -28.12 -5.97
CA ASP A 279 22.25 -26.95 -6.42
C ASP A 279 23.71 -27.32 -6.77
N LEU A 280 24.19 -28.48 -6.33
CA LEU A 280 25.60 -28.89 -6.44
C LEU A 280 26.08 -28.89 -7.89
N GLN A 281 25.27 -29.42 -8.81
CA GLN A 281 25.61 -29.46 -10.23
C GLN A 281 25.74 -28.05 -10.83
N ALA A 282 24.82 -27.14 -10.48
CA ALA A 282 24.85 -25.76 -10.95
C ALA A 282 26.04 -24.99 -10.36
N LEU A 283 26.34 -25.18 -9.07
CA LEU A 283 27.49 -24.58 -8.40
C LEU A 283 28.82 -25.08 -8.97
N GLN A 284 28.92 -26.37 -9.30
CA GLN A 284 30.10 -26.93 -9.98
C GLN A 284 30.31 -26.33 -11.36
N ALA A 285 29.24 -26.20 -12.16
CA ALA A 285 29.31 -25.58 -13.48
C ALA A 285 29.73 -24.10 -13.39
N LEU A 286 29.17 -23.35 -12.43
CA LEU A 286 29.57 -21.96 -12.17
C LEU A 286 31.04 -21.86 -11.76
N HIS A 287 31.52 -22.76 -10.90
CA HIS A 287 32.92 -22.79 -10.51
C HIS A 287 33.84 -23.07 -11.71
N GLN A 288 33.50 -24.06 -12.55
CA GLN A 288 34.26 -24.35 -13.77
C GLN A 288 34.29 -23.14 -14.72
N ALA A 289 33.16 -22.45 -14.89
CA ALA A 289 33.09 -21.23 -15.68
C ALA A 289 33.99 -20.12 -15.10
N ARG A 290 33.96 -19.88 -13.78
CA ARG A 290 34.83 -18.88 -13.12
C ARG A 290 36.32 -19.18 -13.35
N VAL A 291 36.72 -20.44 -13.25
CA VAL A 291 38.12 -20.84 -13.49
C VAL A 291 38.51 -20.62 -14.96
N ALA A 292 37.67 -21.02 -15.90
CA ALA A 292 37.93 -20.85 -17.32
C ALA A 292 38.03 -19.37 -17.72
N PHE A 293 37.07 -18.55 -17.30
CA PHE A 293 37.08 -17.11 -17.56
C PHE A 293 38.23 -16.39 -16.85
N GLY A 294 38.53 -16.73 -15.60
CA GLY A 294 39.64 -16.15 -14.85
C GLY A 294 41.00 -16.42 -15.50
N LYS A 295 41.18 -17.62 -16.06
CA LYS A 295 42.37 -17.95 -16.86
C LYS A 295 42.46 -17.09 -18.11
N GLN A 296 41.38 -17.00 -18.89
CA GLN A 296 41.35 -16.18 -20.09
C GLN A 296 41.61 -14.70 -19.81
N LEU A 297 41.09 -14.15 -18.70
CA LEU A 297 41.36 -12.77 -18.28
C LEU A 297 42.84 -12.59 -17.90
N SER A 298 43.41 -13.53 -17.14
CA SER A 298 44.82 -13.48 -16.76
C SER A 298 45.73 -13.50 -17.99
N ASP A 299 45.45 -14.38 -18.96
CA ASP A 299 46.20 -14.48 -20.21
C ASP A 299 46.05 -13.20 -21.06
N SER A 300 44.84 -12.63 -21.13
CA SER A 300 44.55 -11.43 -21.95
C SER A 300 45.16 -10.15 -21.38
N PHE A 301 45.26 -10.03 -20.05
CA PHE A 301 45.80 -8.85 -19.37
C PHE A 301 47.26 -9.03 -18.92
N GLU A 302 47.89 -10.18 -19.21
CA GLU A 302 49.26 -10.47 -18.77
C GLU A 302 50.26 -9.40 -19.23
N SER A 303 50.15 -8.95 -20.49
CA SER A 303 51.02 -7.90 -21.03
C SER A 303 50.82 -6.56 -20.30
N ALA A 304 49.57 -6.16 -20.07
CA ALA A 304 49.23 -4.91 -19.38
C ALA A 304 49.65 -4.92 -17.89
N LEU A 305 49.53 -6.07 -17.21
CA LEU A 305 49.98 -6.21 -15.82
C LEU A 305 51.50 -6.12 -15.70
N LYS A 306 52.25 -6.70 -16.63
CA LYS A 306 53.72 -6.58 -16.67
C LYS A 306 54.19 -5.15 -16.91
N GLU A 307 53.48 -4.38 -17.73
CA GLU A 307 53.76 -2.95 -17.91
C GLU A 307 53.46 -2.17 -16.62
N LEU A 308 52.35 -2.45 -15.94
CA LEU A 308 51.98 -1.80 -14.68
C LEU A 308 53.00 -2.05 -13.56
N GLU A 309 53.56 -3.26 -13.49
CA GLU A 309 54.64 -3.61 -12.54
C GLU A 309 55.91 -2.75 -12.74
N THR A 310 56.14 -2.20 -13.94
CA THR A 310 57.30 -1.31 -14.20
C THR A 310 57.06 0.15 -13.82
N VAL A 311 55.82 0.55 -13.53
CA VAL A 311 55.44 1.93 -13.15
C VAL A 311 55.43 2.12 -11.62
N GLY A 312 55.40 1.04 -10.83
CA GLY A 312 55.46 1.07 -9.36
C GLY A 312 56.82 1.52 -8.82
N TYR A 313 56.83 2.16 -7.65
CA TYR A 313 58.06 2.54 -6.95
C TYR A 313 58.64 1.32 -6.22
N PRO A 314 59.92 0.96 -6.35
CA PRO A 314 60.44 -0.32 -5.88
C PRO A 314 60.50 -0.38 -4.35
N GLY A 315 59.50 -1.04 -3.75
CA GLY A 315 59.48 -1.46 -2.35
C GLY A 315 59.14 -2.95 -2.25
N LEU A 316 59.81 -3.69 -1.36
CA LEU A 316 59.69 -5.15 -1.18
C LEU A 316 58.32 -5.66 -0.68
N THR A 317 57.28 -4.82 -0.71
CA THR A 317 55.96 -5.09 -0.15
C THR A 317 54.81 -4.65 -1.05
N ASP A 318 54.98 -4.65 -2.37
CA ASP A 318 53.86 -4.34 -3.27
C ASP A 318 52.95 -5.57 -3.47
N PRO A 319 51.64 -5.46 -3.23
CA PRO A 319 50.70 -6.54 -3.44
C PRO A 319 50.58 -6.86 -4.94
N LYS A 320 50.82 -8.12 -5.32
CA LYS A 320 50.65 -8.58 -6.70
C LYS A 320 49.19 -8.52 -7.11
N LEU A 321 48.88 -7.77 -8.16
CA LEU A 321 47.53 -7.68 -8.70
C LEU A 321 47.15 -9.02 -9.34
N LYS A 322 46.05 -9.63 -8.87
CA LYS A 322 45.47 -10.83 -9.48
C LYS A 322 44.06 -10.52 -9.93
N LEU A 323 43.76 -10.84 -11.19
CA LEU A 323 42.41 -10.75 -11.73
C LEU A 323 41.65 -12.04 -11.38
N ALA A 324 40.47 -11.90 -10.79
CA ALA A 324 39.57 -13.01 -10.50
C ALA A 324 38.21 -12.74 -11.15
N ALA A 325 37.66 -13.74 -11.83
CA ALA A 325 36.31 -13.67 -12.36
C ALA A 325 35.29 -14.01 -11.25
N ASP A 326 34.55 -13.01 -10.76
CA ASP A 326 33.37 -13.24 -9.93
C ASP A 326 32.12 -13.29 -10.82
N LEU A 327 31.51 -14.47 -10.93
CA LEU A 327 30.30 -14.70 -11.72
C LEU A 327 29.16 -15.04 -10.77
N ARG A 328 28.22 -14.11 -10.54
CA ARG A 328 27.03 -14.37 -9.72
C ARG A 328 25.81 -14.56 -10.63
N PRO A 329 24.96 -15.57 -10.39
CA PRO A 329 23.75 -15.78 -11.19
C PRO A 329 22.80 -14.58 -11.19
N LEU A 330 22.76 -13.83 -10.10
CA LEU A 330 21.96 -12.60 -9.98
C LEU A 330 22.36 -11.53 -11.00
N ASP A 331 23.64 -11.46 -11.38
CA ASP A 331 24.14 -10.49 -12.35
C ASP A 331 23.69 -10.84 -13.77
N ALA A 332 23.48 -12.12 -14.08
CA ALA A 332 22.90 -12.54 -15.35
C ALA A 332 21.43 -12.13 -15.49
N LEU A 333 20.67 -12.06 -14.38
CA LEU A 333 19.28 -11.61 -14.36
C LEU A 333 19.13 -10.08 -14.33
N ASN A 334 20.22 -9.33 -14.10
CA ASN A 334 20.20 -7.85 -14.07
C ASN A 334 20.08 -7.21 -15.45
N HIS A 335 20.39 -7.94 -16.52
CA HIS A 335 20.32 -7.38 -17.87
C HIS A 335 18.86 -7.32 -18.34
N GLY A 336 18.43 -6.21 -18.93
CA GLY A 336 17.05 -6.03 -19.44
C GLY A 336 16.64 -7.01 -20.55
N SER A 337 17.59 -7.78 -21.08
CA SER A 337 17.35 -8.88 -22.04
C SER A 337 17.41 -10.25 -21.38
N ALA A 338 17.49 -10.39 -20.06
CA ALA A 338 17.55 -11.71 -19.43
C ALA A 338 16.26 -12.51 -19.65
N VAL A 339 15.13 -11.82 -19.67
CA VAL A 339 13.80 -12.43 -19.86
C VAL A 339 13.37 -12.28 -21.31
N HIS A 340 13.13 -13.42 -21.96
CA HIS A 340 12.64 -13.49 -23.32
C HIS A 340 11.32 -14.23 -23.40
N TYR A 341 10.48 -13.80 -24.34
CA TYR A 341 9.25 -14.47 -24.69
C TYR A 341 9.41 -15.20 -26.01
N GLU A 342 8.96 -16.45 -26.04
CA GLU A 342 8.97 -17.28 -27.23
C GLU A 342 7.76 -16.97 -28.10
N VAL A 343 7.99 -16.62 -29.36
CA VAL A 343 6.92 -16.37 -30.34
C VAL A 343 6.78 -17.61 -31.22
N PRO A 344 5.65 -18.34 -31.14
CA PRO A 344 5.43 -19.50 -31.98
C PRO A 344 5.29 -19.06 -33.44
N THR A 345 6.19 -19.54 -34.29
CA THR A 345 6.15 -19.34 -35.74
C THR A 345 5.61 -20.60 -36.41
N HIS A 346 4.59 -20.43 -37.26
CA HIS A 346 3.94 -21.54 -37.99
C HIS A 346 4.87 -22.27 -39.00
N LEU A 347 6.12 -21.83 -39.15
CA LEU A 347 7.07 -22.32 -40.16
C LEU A 347 8.49 -22.56 -39.61
N ALA A 348 8.70 -22.53 -38.28
CA ALA A 348 10.03 -22.84 -37.76
C ALA A 348 10.30 -24.34 -37.83
N GLU A 349 11.40 -24.71 -38.50
CA GLU A 349 12.04 -25.99 -38.29
C GLU A 349 12.32 -26.21 -36.80
N VAL A 350 12.26 -27.48 -36.37
CA VAL A 350 12.45 -27.91 -34.97
C VAL A 350 13.79 -27.35 -34.45
N GLY A 351 13.73 -26.27 -33.65
CA GLY A 351 14.90 -25.68 -32.99
C GLY A 351 15.04 -24.15 -33.09
N PHE A 352 14.38 -23.48 -34.05
CA PHE A 352 14.44 -22.01 -34.18
C PHE A 352 13.20 -21.31 -33.64
N SER A 353 13.15 -21.18 -32.32
CA SER A 353 12.15 -20.35 -31.65
C SER A 353 12.57 -18.87 -31.72
N ASN A 354 11.77 -17.99 -32.32
CA ASN A 354 12.02 -16.56 -32.25
C ASN A 354 11.76 -16.05 -30.84
N ARG A 355 12.74 -15.35 -30.26
CA ARG A 355 12.68 -14.83 -28.88
C ARG A 355 12.70 -13.32 -28.90
N LEU A 356 11.74 -12.71 -28.21
CA LEU A 356 11.66 -11.25 -28.04
C LEU A 356 11.98 -10.86 -26.60
N PRO A 357 12.73 -9.77 -26.36
CA PRO A 357 13.02 -9.28 -25.02
C PRO A 357 11.74 -8.75 -24.34
N GLU A 358 11.77 -8.60 -23.01
CA GLU A 358 10.60 -8.19 -22.23
C GLU A 358 9.98 -6.85 -22.67
N ASP A 359 10.80 -5.91 -23.14
CA ASP A 359 10.37 -4.59 -23.61
C ASP A 359 9.57 -4.65 -24.92
N SER A 360 9.63 -5.76 -25.65
CA SER A 360 8.91 -5.95 -26.93
C SER A 360 7.50 -6.53 -26.75
N ASN A 361 7.06 -6.77 -25.51
CA ASN A 361 5.72 -7.29 -25.23
C ASN A 361 4.68 -6.18 -24.98
N GLY A 362 3.42 -6.53 -25.21
CA GLY A 362 2.32 -5.64 -24.86
C GLY A 362 2.24 -5.39 -23.34
N LEU A 363 2.10 -4.11 -22.96
CA LEU A 363 2.02 -3.64 -21.56
C LEU A 363 1.02 -4.44 -20.71
N GLY A 364 -0.11 -4.86 -21.30
CA GLY A 364 -1.13 -5.65 -20.59
C GLY A 364 -0.65 -7.03 -20.17
N TYR A 365 0.05 -7.74 -21.06
CA TYR A 365 0.57 -9.07 -20.73
C TYR A 365 1.71 -8.98 -19.73
N GLN A 366 2.60 -7.99 -19.88
CA GLN A 366 3.66 -7.72 -18.92
C GLN A 366 3.08 -7.39 -17.52
N ASN A 367 2.03 -6.56 -17.47
CA ASN A 367 1.35 -6.25 -16.22
C ASN A 367 0.72 -7.49 -15.58
N LEU A 368 0.01 -8.31 -16.36
CA LEU A 368 -0.56 -9.56 -15.87
C LEU A 368 0.50 -10.48 -15.26
N VAL A 369 1.58 -10.75 -16.00
CA VAL A 369 2.67 -11.62 -15.55
C VAL A 369 3.32 -11.06 -14.27
N SER A 370 3.56 -9.74 -14.24
CA SER A 370 4.09 -9.03 -13.06
C SER A 370 3.20 -9.19 -11.83
N MET A 371 1.88 -9.02 -11.97
CA MET A 371 0.93 -9.24 -10.87
C MET A 371 0.92 -10.70 -10.40
N VAL A 372 0.92 -11.68 -11.33
CA VAL A 372 0.94 -13.10 -10.96
C VAL A 372 2.20 -13.46 -10.17
N PHE A 373 3.38 -13.00 -10.61
CA PHE A 373 4.62 -13.23 -9.86
C PHE A 373 4.61 -12.54 -8.49
N ALA A 374 4.06 -11.33 -8.39
CA ALA A 374 3.90 -10.65 -7.11
C ALA A 374 3.03 -11.49 -6.15
N LEU A 375 1.87 -11.98 -6.61
CA LEU A 375 0.98 -12.83 -5.80
C LEU A 375 1.65 -14.14 -5.38
N MET A 376 2.40 -14.79 -6.28
CA MET A 376 3.20 -15.98 -5.95
C MET A 376 4.23 -15.65 -4.86
N SER A 377 4.95 -14.54 -5.00
CA SER A 377 5.95 -14.12 -4.02
C SER A 377 5.34 -13.82 -2.65
N PHE A 378 4.13 -13.25 -2.60
CA PHE A 378 3.43 -12.98 -1.34
C PHE A 378 3.06 -14.28 -0.62
N ARG A 379 2.47 -15.23 -1.34
CA ARG A 379 2.15 -16.55 -0.81
C ARG A 379 3.40 -17.27 -0.30
N ASP A 380 4.45 -17.34 -1.12
CA ASP A 380 5.65 -18.12 -0.80
C ASP A 380 6.45 -17.48 0.34
N LYS A 381 6.45 -16.15 0.43
CA LYS A 381 7.02 -15.42 1.57
C LYS A 381 6.22 -15.65 2.85
N TRP A 382 4.89 -15.61 2.77
CA TRP A 382 4.03 -15.86 3.93
C TRP A 382 4.18 -17.30 4.44
N MET A 383 4.15 -18.28 3.54
CA MET A 383 4.31 -19.70 3.86
C MET A 383 5.78 -20.14 4.06
N ARG A 384 6.73 -19.21 3.96
CA ARG A 384 8.18 -19.45 4.12
C ARG A 384 8.68 -20.61 3.23
N VAL A 385 8.22 -20.69 1.99
CA VAL A 385 8.56 -21.78 1.05
C VAL A 385 10.04 -21.68 0.62
N GLY A 386 10.68 -22.85 0.45
CA GLY A 386 12.06 -22.97 -0.02
C GLY A 386 13.06 -22.63 1.08
N LYS A 387 14.12 -21.90 0.73
CA LYS A 387 15.23 -21.55 1.66
C LYS A 387 14.79 -20.61 2.79
N ALA A 388 13.63 -19.96 2.67
CA ALA A 388 13.03 -19.17 3.74
C ALA A 388 12.57 -20.01 4.95
N SER A 389 12.25 -21.30 4.76
CA SER A 389 11.84 -22.21 5.84
C SER A 389 12.97 -22.53 6.82
N LYS A 390 14.23 -22.38 6.37
CA LYS A 390 15.44 -22.78 7.08
C LYS A 390 16.17 -21.62 7.77
N LYS A 391 15.67 -20.39 7.66
CA LYS A 391 16.19 -19.27 8.46
C LYS A 391 15.79 -19.50 9.92
N THR A 392 16.70 -19.24 10.86
CA THR A 392 16.38 -19.28 12.29
C THR A 392 15.46 -18.12 12.60
N TRP A 393 14.17 -18.41 12.74
CA TRP A 393 13.17 -17.44 13.18
C TRP A 393 13.22 -17.37 14.71
N ALA A 394 13.05 -16.19 15.30
CA ALA A 394 12.92 -16.09 16.76
C ALA A 394 11.69 -16.89 17.22
N ASP A 395 11.71 -17.42 18.46
CA ASP A 395 10.62 -18.27 19.00
C ASP A 395 9.23 -17.59 18.99
N ASP A 396 9.16 -16.26 18.86
CA ASP A 396 7.90 -15.47 18.78
C ASP A 396 7.41 -15.21 17.34
N ASP A 397 8.12 -15.72 16.32
CA ASP A 397 7.87 -15.41 14.91
C ASP A 397 7.03 -16.51 14.24
N ASN A 398 5.82 -16.75 14.76
CA ASN A 398 4.85 -17.65 14.16
C ASN A 398 4.35 -17.13 12.79
N ILE A 399 3.94 -18.04 11.90
CA ILE A 399 3.31 -17.65 10.64
C ILE A 399 1.97 -16.98 10.95
N PRO A 400 1.72 -15.75 10.48
CA PRO A 400 0.47 -15.07 10.76
C PRO A 400 -0.73 -15.87 10.24
N PRO A 401 -1.78 -16.10 11.04
CA PRO A 401 -2.96 -16.86 10.64
C PRO A 401 -3.79 -16.18 9.53
N LEU A 402 -3.69 -14.86 9.37
CA LEU A 402 -4.43 -14.11 8.35
C LEU A 402 -3.49 -13.44 7.35
N HIS A 403 -3.82 -13.52 6.06
CA HIS A 403 -3.15 -12.80 4.98
C HIS A 403 -4.13 -11.86 4.26
N LEU A 404 -3.91 -10.56 4.36
CA LEU A 404 -4.67 -9.53 3.66
C LEU A 404 -3.89 -9.04 2.44
N VAL A 405 -4.44 -9.22 1.24
CA VAL A 405 -3.82 -8.77 -0.02
C VAL A 405 -4.61 -7.62 -0.62
N LEU A 406 -3.97 -6.49 -0.82
CA LEU A 406 -4.56 -5.30 -1.43
C LEU A 406 -4.13 -5.20 -2.89
N VAL A 407 -5.08 -5.08 -3.82
CA VAL A 407 -4.81 -4.92 -5.26
C VAL A 407 -5.52 -3.68 -5.77
N GLU A 408 -4.76 -2.67 -6.19
CA GLU A 408 -5.31 -1.40 -6.65
C GLU A 408 -5.34 -1.34 -8.19
N GLU A 409 -6.53 -1.08 -8.75
CA GLU A 409 -6.76 -0.85 -10.19
C GLU A 409 -6.06 -1.86 -11.13
N PRO A 410 -6.28 -3.18 -10.97
CA PRO A 410 -5.59 -4.20 -11.77
C PRO A 410 -5.97 -4.15 -13.25
N GLU A 411 -7.07 -3.49 -13.64
CA GLU A 411 -7.51 -3.38 -15.03
C GLU A 411 -6.57 -2.58 -15.95
N ALA A 412 -5.61 -1.83 -15.40
CA ALA A 412 -4.71 -1.00 -16.18
C ALA A 412 -3.98 -1.83 -17.26
N HIS A 413 -4.15 -1.43 -18.52
CA HIS A 413 -3.61 -2.11 -19.71
C HIS A 413 -4.10 -3.55 -19.96
N LEU A 414 -4.98 -4.13 -19.14
CA LEU A 414 -5.51 -5.47 -19.34
C LEU A 414 -6.64 -5.50 -20.37
N HIS A 415 -6.69 -6.56 -21.18
CA HIS A 415 -7.83 -6.84 -22.04
C HIS A 415 -9.07 -7.22 -21.21
N ALA A 416 -10.27 -6.85 -21.67
CA ALA A 416 -11.53 -7.05 -20.93
C ALA A 416 -11.78 -8.51 -20.51
N GLN A 417 -11.41 -9.49 -21.34
CA GLN A 417 -11.54 -10.92 -20.98
C GLN A 417 -10.65 -11.31 -19.80
N VAL A 418 -9.41 -10.81 -19.77
CA VAL A 418 -8.48 -11.07 -18.66
C VAL A 418 -9.00 -10.42 -17.40
N GLN A 419 -9.55 -9.20 -17.51
CA GLN A 419 -10.16 -8.49 -16.38
C GLN A 419 -11.28 -9.32 -15.72
N GLN A 420 -12.14 -9.99 -16.49
CA GLN A 420 -13.22 -10.81 -15.93
C GLN A 420 -12.66 -11.94 -15.06
N VAL A 421 -11.71 -12.72 -15.58
CA VAL A 421 -11.19 -13.89 -14.86
C VAL A 421 -10.13 -13.56 -13.80
N PHE A 422 -9.66 -12.31 -13.73
CA PHE A 422 -8.51 -11.92 -12.93
C PHE A 422 -8.70 -12.18 -11.43
N ILE A 423 -9.83 -11.78 -10.83
CA ILE A 423 -10.05 -11.88 -9.39
C ILE A 423 -10.00 -13.34 -8.93
N ALA A 424 -10.73 -14.22 -9.63
CA ALA A 424 -10.77 -15.64 -9.34
C ALA A 424 -9.38 -16.29 -9.48
N HIS A 425 -8.65 -15.98 -10.56
CA HIS A 425 -7.30 -16.51 -10.76
C HIS A 425 -6.29 -15.96 -9.74
N ALA A 426 -6.35 -14.67 -9.42
CA ALA A 426 -5.48 -14.04 -8.43
C ALA A 426 -5.64 -14.70 -7.05
N TYR A 427 -6.88 -14.89 -6.62
CA TYR A 427 -7.18 -15.59 -5.37
C TYR A 427 -6.71 -17.05 -5.40
N ALA A 428 -6.94 -17.77 -6.50
CA ALA A 428 -6.46 -19.13 -6.67
C ALA A 428 -4.92 -19.23 -6.59
N VAL A 429 -4.18 -18.28 -7.16
CA VAL A 429 -2.72 -18.23 -7.07
C VAL A 429 -2.25 -18.08 -5.63
N LEU A 430 -2.88 -17.19 -4.85
CA LEU A 430 -2.59 -16.97 -3.43
C LEU A 430 -2.86 -18.22 -2.57
N ARG A 431 -3.92 -18.98 -2.88
CA ARG A 431 -4.29 -20.20 -2.14
C ARG A 431 -3.62 -21.48 -2.66
N LYS A 432 -2.83 -21.42 -3.73
CA LYS A 432 -2.17 -22.60 -4.33
C LYS A 432 -0.96 -23.04 -3.50
N HIS A 433 -1.20 -23.59 -2.31
CA HIS A 433 -0.23 -24.21 -1.43
C HIS A 433 -0.91 -25.28 -0.56
N GLU A 434 -0.20 -26.36 -0.22
CA GLU A 434 -0.80 -27.52 0.49
C GLU A 434 -1.41 -27.14 1.85
N SER A 435 -0.77 -26.24 2.59
CA SER A 435 -1.26 -25.73 3.88
C SER A 435 -2.38 -24.68 3.78
N LEU A 436 -2.57 -24.10 2.60
CA LEU A 436 -3.59 -23.07 2.31
C LEU A 436 -4.79 -23.67 1.56
N GLY A 437 -4.90 -24.99 1.44
CA GLY A 437 -6.05 -25.64 0.84
C GLY A 437 -7.30 -25.50 1.72
N SER A 438 -7.96 -26.62 1.99
CA SER A 438 -9.15 -26.70 2.86
C SER A 438 -8.82 -26.63 4.37
N LEU A 439 -7.55 -26.44 4.75
CA LEU A 439 -7.13 -26.35 6.14
C LEU A 439 -7.59 -25.02 6.76
N ALA A 440 -8.36 -25.11 7.84
CA ALA A 440 -8.95 -23.97 8.54
C ALA A 440 -7.95 -23.11 9.35
N GLY A 441 -6.65 -23.44 9.33
CA GLY A 441 -5.62 -22.74 10.09
C GLY A 441 -5.31 -21.34 9.55
N TYR A 442 -5.21 -21.19 8.23
CA TYR A 442 -4.75 -19.98 7.57
C TYR A 442 -5.79 -19.44 6.60
N HIS A 443 -6.05 -18.14 6.67
CA HIS A 443 -7.06 -17.46 5.84
C HIS A 443 -6.43 -16.38 4.97
N THR A 444 -6.92 -16.24 3.75
CA THR A 444 -6.50 -15.17 2.83
C THR A 444 -7.72 -14.33 2.48
N GLN A 445 -7.62 -13.02 2.66
CA GLN A 445 -8.63 -12.06 2.24
C GLN A 445 -8.01 -11.12 1.22
N MET A 446 -8.65 -10.98 0.06
CA MET A 446 -8.17 -10.10 -1.01
C MET A 446 -9.12 -8.91 -1.17
N VAL A 447 -8.59 -7.70 -1.15
CA VAL A 447 -9.36 -6.48 -1.41
C VAL A 447 -8.90 -5.88 -2.72
N VAL A 448 -9.81 -5.70 -3.66
CA VAL A 448 -9.52 -5.18 -5.01
C VAL A 448 -10.25 -3.86 -5.20
N SER A 449 -9.57 -2.80 -5.60
CA SER A 449 -10.24 -1.57 -6.06
C SER A 449 -10.30 -1.56 -7.59
N THR A 450 -11.44 -1.18 -8.14
CA THR A 450 -11.60 -1.13 -9.60
C THR A 450 -12.56 -0.04 -10.05
N HIS A 451 -12.30 0.47 -11.24
CA HIS A 451 -13.18 1.31 -12.05
C HIS A 451 -13.71 0.54 -13.27
N SER A 452 -13.23 -0.68 -13.51
CA SER A 452 -13.69 -1.53 -14.61
C SER A 452 -15.05 -2.13 -14.31
N SER A 453 -15.99 -1.91 -15.23
CA SER A 453 -17.28 -2.62 -15.22
C SER A 453 -17.14 -4.11 -15.47
N HIS A 454 -16.06 -4.56 -16.14
CA HIS A 454 -15.84 -5.98 -16.41
C HIS A 454 -15.45 -6.75 -15.14
N LEU A 455 -14.55 -6.19 -14.33
CA LEU A 455 -14.20 -6.73 -13.01
C LEU A 455 -15.40 -6.72 -12.07
N ALA A 456 -16.12 -5.60 -12.02
CA ALA A 456 -17.29 -5.46 -11.16
C ALA A 456 -18.46 -6.40 -11.53
N HIS A 457 -18.58 -6.78 -12.81
CA HIS A 457 -19.66 -7.66 -13.27
C HIS A 457 -19.42 -9.13 -12.92
N GLU A 458 -18.15 -9.57 -12.93
CA GLU A 458 -17.80 -10.95 -12.61
C GLU A 458 -17.80 -11.21 -11.10
N ALA A 459 -17.56 -10.19 -10.28
CA ALA A 459 -17.55 -10.30 -8.83
C ALA A 459 -18.93 -10.67 -8.28
N GLU A 460 -18.97 -11.56 -7.28
CA GLU A 460 -20.22 -11.90 -6.58
C GLU A 460 -20.81 -10.67 -5.90
N PHE A 461 -22.14 -10.55 -5.89
CA PHE A 461 -22.81 -9.37 -5.33
C PHE A 461 -22.46 -9.12 -3.85
N THR A 462 -22.31 -10.20 -3.07
CA THR A 462 -21.91 -10.18 -1.65
C THR A 462 -20.47 -9.69 -1.43
N SER A 463 -19.62 -9.73 -2.45
CA SER A 463 -18.24 -9.22 -2.42
C SER A 463 -18.13 -7.73 -2.76
N LEU A 464 -19.16 -7.15 -3.39
CA LEU A 464 -19.11 -5.78 -3.89
C LEU A 464 -19.36 -4.75 -2.77
N ARG A 465 -18.53 -3.72 -2.74
CA ARG A 465 -18.66 -2.56 -1.84
C ARG A 465 -18.74 -1.29 -2.66
N TYR A 466 -19.89 -0.62 -2.61
CA TYR A 466 -20.16 0.53 -3.46
C TYR A 466 -19.84 1.85 -2.76
N PHE A 467 -18.85 2.56 -3.29
CA PHE A 467 -18.44 3.87 -2.83
C PHE A 467 -19.21 4.97 -3.56
N ARG A 468 -19.92 5.79 -2.80
CA ARG A 468 -20.74 6.90 -3.30
C ARG A 468 -20.29 8.23 -2.71
N ARG A 469 -20.32 9.28 -3.55
CA ARG A 469 -20.17 10.66 -3.09
C ARG A 469 -21.51 11.20 -2.58
N MET A 470 -21.49 11.81 -1.41
CA MET A 470 -22.62 12.50 -0.81
C MET A 470 -22.33 14.00 -0.79
N PRO A 471 -23.29 14.84 -1.23
CA PRO A 471 -23.16 16.29 -1.06
C PRO A 471 -23.21 16.62 0.43
N VAL A 472 -22.33 17.52 0.87
CA VAL A 472 -22.34 18.06 2.24
C VAL A 472 -23.10 19.39 2.21
N LYS A 473 -23.82 19.73 3.28
CA LYS A 473 -24.33 21.10 3.44
C LYS A 473 -23.14 22.06 3.46
N ALA A 474 -23.17 23.09 2.62
CA ALA A 474 -22.10 24.06 2.52
C ALA A 474 -21.98 24.83 3.84
N ILE A 475 -20.95 24.49 4.62
CA ILE A 475 -20.48 25.25 5.77
C ILE A 475 -19.12 25.83 5.35
N LYS A 476 -18.79 27.05 5.79
CA LYS A 476 -17.52 27.70 5.41
C LYS A 476 -16.35 26.80 5.83
N GLY A 477 -15.56 26.31 4.86
CA GLY A 477 -14.46 25.35 5.10
C GLY A 477 -14.82 23.85 4.96
N SER A 478 -16.09 23.49 4.68
CA SER A 478 -16.48 22.10 4.44
C SER A 478 -16.06 21.60 3.05
N LEU A 479 -15.77 20.31 2.94
CA LEU A 479 -15.62 19.63 1.65
C LEU A 479 -16.93 19.68 0.83
N ASP A 480 -16.83 19.89 -0.48
CA ASP A 480 -17.99 19.84 -1.39
C ASP A 480 -18.70 18.47 -1.40
N SER A 481 -17.98 17.40 -1.04
CA SER A 481 -18.54 16.04 -0.95
C SER A 481 -17.77 15.13 0.00
N ILE A 482 -18.52 14.31 0.75
CA ILE A 482 -18.02 13.20 1.59
C ILE A 482 -18.18 11.89 0.81
N SER A 483 -17.35 10.91 1.10
CA SER A 483 -17.50 9.56 0.55
C SER A 483 -18.16 8.64 1.58
N LYS A 484 -19.13 7.84 1.13
CA LYS A 484 -19.73 6.74 1.88
C LYS A 484 -19.47 5.42 1.17
N CYS A 485 -19.36 4.33 1.93
CA CYS A 485 -19.40 2.98 1.41
C CYS A 485 -20.72 2.33 1.81
N ASN A 486 -21.42 1.76 0.84
CA ASN A 486 -22.59 0.95 1.09
C ASN A 486 -22.26 -0.52 0.83
N THR A 487 -22.54 -1.36 1.80
CA THR A 487 -22.57 -2.82 1.62
C THR A 487 -23.78 -3.19 0.78
N LEU A 488 -23.53 -3.93 -0.30
CA LEU A 488 -24.57 -4.45 -1.16
C LEU A 488 -24.99 -5.84 -0.63
N SER A 489 -26.01 -5.89 0.22
CA SER A 489 -26.68 -7.13 0.61
C SER A 489 -28.04 -7.26 -0.10
N ALA A 490 -28.51 -8.49 -0.29
CA ALA A 490 -29.65 -8.86 -1.14
C ALA A 490 -31.01 -8.20 -0.78
N VAL A 491 -31.07 -7.36 0.26
CA VAL A 491 -32.31 -6.77 0.81
C VAL A 491 -32.60 -5.35 0.27
N ARG A 492 -31.66 -4.69 -0.44
CA ARG A 492 -31.89 -3.35 -1.06
C ARG A 492 -31.64 -3.34 -2.58
N VAL A 493 -32.35 -4.21 -3.30
CA VAL A 493 -32.10 -4.48 -4.74
C VAL A 493 -32.69 -3.42 -5.70
N CYS A 494 -33.70 -2.64 -5.33
CA CYS A 494 -34.38 -1.76 -6.31
C CYS A 494 -33.69 -0.42 -6.61
N THR A 495 -32.89 0.14 -5.70
CA THR A 495 -32.27 1.47 -5.87
C THR A 495 -30.81 1.40 -6.34
N CYS A 496 -30.04 0.40 -5.89
CA CYS A 496 -28.63 0.24 -6.28
C CYS A 496 -28.47 -0.28 -7.72
N GLN A 497 -29.30 -1.23 -8.17
CA GLN A 497 -29.24 -1.73 -9.56
C GLN A 497 -29.53 -0.64 -10.58
N LYS A 498 -30.45 0.29 -10.25
CA LYS A 498 -30.67 1.49 -11.06
C LYS A 498 -29.41 2.36 -11.05
N ALA A 499 -28.87 2.73 -9.89
CA ALA A 499 -27.70 3.61 -9.80
C ALA A 499 -26.44 3.08 -10.52
N ILE A 500 -26.18 1.77 -10.43
CA ILE A 500 -25.09 1.10 -11.15
C ILE A 500 -25.34 1.17 -12.66
N ASN A 501 -26.54 0.83 -13.13
CA ASN A 501 -26.90 0.89 -14.55
C ASN A 501 -26.94 2.33 -15.11
N THR A 502 -27.35 3.34 -14.34
CA THR A 502 -27.34 4.74 -14.79
C THR A 502 -25.92 5.31 -14.84
N SER A 503 -25.04 4.93 -13.91
CA SER A 503 -23.62 5.32 -13.94
C SER A 503 -22.91 4.71 -15.15
N VAL A 504 -23.17 3.43 -15.45
CA VAL A 504 -22.63 2.72 -16.62
C VAL A 504 -23.18 3.27 -17.95
N ARG A 505 -24.46 3.68 -17.99
CA ARG A 505 -25.01 4.37 -19.18
C ARG A 505 -24.43 5.75 -19.41
N LYS A 506 -24.12 6.52 -18.35
CA LYS A 506 -23.50 7.85 -18.48
C LYS A 506 -22.05 7.75 -18.97
N SER A 507 -21.27 6.76 -18.53
CA SER A 507 -19.91 6.55 -19.06
C SER A 507 -19.92 6.06 -20.52
N ALA A 508 -20.89 5.21 -20.91
CA ALA A 508 -21.05 4.77 -22.29
C ALA A 508 -21.61 5.86 -23.24
N GLN A 509 -22.39 6.83 -22.75
CA GLN A 509 -22.84 7.97 -23.56
C GLN A 509 -21.74 9.01 -23.78
N CYS A 510 -20.79 9.15 -22.85
CA CYS A 510 -19.70 10.13 -22.98
C CYS A 510 -18.69 9.76 -24.08
N SER A 511 -18.59 8.48 -24.46
CA SER A 511 -17.73 8.02 -25.57
C SER A 511 -18.38 8.11 -26.96
N ARG A 512 -19.68 8.45 -27.05
CA ARG A 512 -20.43 8.48 -28.33
C ARG A 512 -20.82 9.88 -28.84
N SER A 513 -20.48 10.98 -28.17
CA SER A 513 -20.97 12.33 -28.54
C SER A 513 -20.02 13.20 -29.39
N ARG A 514 -19.10 12.61 -30.17
CA ARG A 514 -18.42 13.29 -31.29
C ARG A 514 -18.85 12.72 -32.64
N ARG A 515 -20.08 13.02 -33.07
CA ARG A 515 -20.52 13.11 -34.49
C ARG A 515 -22.00 13.54 -34.56
N GLY A 516 -22.22 14.76 -35.04
CA GLY A 516 -23.32 15.19 -35.90
C GLY A 516 -24.80 14.92 -35.53
N ALA A 517 -25.48 16.02 -35.18
CA ALA A 517 -26.79 16.47 -35.70
C ALA A 517 -28.15 15.91 -35.18
N VAL A 518 -28.88 16.83 -34.52
CA VAL A 518 -30.31 17.23 -34.68
C VAL A 518 -31.47 16.44 -34.01
N LYS A 519 -32.11 17.13 -33.03
CA LYS A 519 -33.53 17.19 -32.54
C LYS A 519 -34.29 15.88 -32.28
N VAL A 520 -35.04 15.71 -31.19
CA VAL A 520 -36.30 16.43 -30.85
C VAL A 520 -36.61 16.35 -29.34
N CYS A 521 -37.26 17.42 -28.86
CA CYS A 521 -37.80 17.65 -27.53
C CYS A 521 -38.57 16.49 -26.86
N ALA A 522 -38.40 16.35 -25.55
CA ALA A 522 -39.51 16.15 -24.61
C ALA A 522 -39.13 16.71 -23.23
N ARG A 523 -39.87 17.73 -22.78
CA ARG A 523 -39.92 18.22 -21.39
C ARG A 523 -40.60 17.16 -20.51
N PHE A 524 -40.15 16.97 -19.27
CA PHE A 524 -40.95 17.00 -18.02
C PHE A 524 -40.07 16.65 -16.78
N PRO A 525 -40.49 16.96 -15.53
CA PRO A 525 -39.73 17.80 -14.62
C PRO A 525 -39.31 17.07 -13.32
N GLY A 526 -38.44 17.74 -12.54
CA GLY A 526 -38.32 17.65 -11.09
C GLY A 526 -38.20 16.25 -10.47
N PHE A 527 -36.98 15.86 -10.10
CA PHE A 527 -36.58 15.28 -8.80
C PHE A 527 -35.05 15.23 -8.71
#